data_AF-A0AB33C7N2-F1
#
_entry.id   AF-A0AB33C7N2-F1
#
_cell.length_a   1.000
_cell.length_b   1.000
_cell.length_c   1.000
_cell.angle_alpha   90.00
_cell.angle_beta   90.00
_cell.angle_gamma   90.00
#
_symmetry.space_group_name_H-M   'P 1'
#
loop_
_entity.id
_entity.type
_entity.pdbx_description
1 polymer ?
#
loop_
_entity_poly.entity_id
_entity_poly.type
_entity_poly.pdbx_seq_one_letter_code
_entity_poly.pdbx_strand_id
1 'polypeptide(L)'
;MRRADGFVVAMQSAGLLVASVVADGRLRRVRAEGDGSGQRSGWYVLHAGPPLAGAYGNWKTGASAQWRDSEGGSLSAAELAEIREKARRAQRQQQAECARRHAAAREAALAQWRQADAASATHGYLVAKGVASHGLRQSHGHLLVPMRDAEGHLWSMQTIAADGSKRFLAGGRKRGLYYAIGREVSEVVCIAEGYATAASIYEATGYPTAVAFDAGNLEPVARELRNKFPDALIVLCADDDAATALCRGINPGLANAQRAAHAVGGVVALPPRSPDHP
;
A
#
# COMPACT_ATOMS: atom_id res chain seq x y z
N MET A 1 -33.86 24.06 4.24
CA MET A 1 -32.63 23.42 3.69
C MET A 1 -33.07 22.17 2.94
N ARG A 2 -32.56 21.87 1.74
CA ARG A 2 -32.85 20.58 1.10
C ARG A 2 -32.18 19.49 1.96
N ARG A 3 -32.82 18.34 2.19
CA ARG A 3 -32.30 17.26 3.07
C ARG A 3 -30.86 16.83 2.74
N ALA A 4 -30.46 16.89 1.47
CA ALA A 4 -29.10 16.60 1.01
C ALA A 4 -28.05 17.66 1.41
N ASP A 5 -28.47 18.88 1.76
CA ASP A 5 -27.57 19.97 2.14
C ASP A 5 -26.85 19.64 3.45
N GLY A 6 -27.51 18.94 4.39
CA GLY A 6 -26.88 18.50 5.65
C GLY A 6 -25.71 17.53 5.43
N PHE A 7 -25.79 16.68 4.42
CA PHE A 7 -24.69 15.77 4.06
C PHE A 7 -23.54 16.53 3.39
N VAL A 8 -23.85 17.50 2.53
CA VAL A 8 -22.84 18.40 1.94
C VAL A 8 -22.09 19.16 3.03
N VAL A 9 -22.80 19.75 3.99
CA VAL A 9 -22.21 20.47 5.13
C VAL A 9 -21.28 19.54 5.94
N ALA A 10 -21.74 18.32 6.28
CA ALA A 10 -20.93 17.37 7.04
C ALA A 10 -19.62 16.98 6.33
N MET A 11 -19.67 16.80 5.01
CA MET A 11 -18.48 16.52 4.20
C MET A 11 -17.54 17.74 4.12
N GLN A 12 -18.07 18.94 3.94
CA GLN A 12 -17.28 20.17 3.90
C GLN A 12 -16.57 20.43 5.23
N SER A 13 -17.25 20.22 6.37
CA SER A 13 -16.63 20.29 7.69
C SER A 13 -15.52 19.26 7.90
N ALA A 14 -15.51 18.17 7.13
CA ALA A 14 -14.44 17.18 7.13
C ALA A 14 -13.37 17.45 6.05
N GLY A 15 -13.35 18.65 5.47
CA GLY A 15 -12.37 19.08 4.48
C GLY A 15 -12.60 18.50 3.08
N LEU A 16 -13.80 18.01 2.76
CA LEU A 16 -14.15 17.56 1.41
C LEU A 16 -14.75 18.69 0.58
N LEU A 17 -14.19 18.90 -0.60
CA LEU A 17 -14.60 19.96 -1.53
C LEU A 17 -15.71 19.45 -2.45
N VAL A 18 -16.95 19.61 -2.00
CA VAL A 18 -18.15 19.12 -2.68
C VAL A 18 -19.26 20.16 -2.66
N ALA A 19 -19.83 20.47 -3.82
CA ALA A 19 -20.92 21.45 -3.97
C ALA A 19 -22.30 20.78 -4.05
N SER A 20 -22.36 19.55 -4.55
CA SER A 20 -23.60 18.78 -4.68
C SER A 20 -23.34 17.29 -4.59
N VAL A 21 -24.38 16.55 -4.22
CA VAL A 21 -24.34 15.10 -4.06
C VAL A 21 -25.42 14.40 -4.86
N VAL A 22 -25.11 13.16 -5.23
CA VAL A 22 -26.05 12.25 -5.87
C VAL A 22 -26.33 11.09 -4.92
N ALA A 23 -27.60 10.87 -4.60
CA ALA A 23 -28.05 9.84 -3.67
C ALA A 23 -28.35 8.50 -4.37
N ASP A 24 -27.40 7.97 -5.15
CA ASP A 24 -27.57 6.75 -5.94
C ASP A 24 -26.95 5.49 -5.31
N GLY A 25 -26.43 5.61 -4.08
CA GLY A 25 -25.77 4.52 -3.36
C GLY A 25 -24.43 4.11 -3.96
N ARG A 26 -23.85 4.90 -4.88
CA ARG A 26 -22.56 4.59 -5.52
C ARG A 26 -21.43 5.38 -4.87
N LEU A 27 -20.23 4.78 -4.85
CA LEU A 27 -19.03 5.47 -4.39
C LEU A 27 -18.59 6.53 -5.41
N ARG A 28 -18.42 7.75 -4.92
CA ARG A 28 -18.05 8.91 -5.73
C ARG A 28 -16.79 9.55 -5.17
N ARG A 29 -15.82 9.84 -6.06
CA ARG A 29 -14.54 10.47 -5.70
C ARG A 29 -14.66 11.99 -5.80
N VAL A 30 -14.29 12.67 -4.72
CA VAL A 30 -14.30 14.14 -4.59
C VAL A 30 -12.91 14.63 -4.21
N ARG A 31 -12.67 15.93 -4.41
CA ARG A 31 -11.43 16.56 -3.92
C ARG A 31 -11.53 16.75 -2.41
N ALA A 32 -10.39 16.73 -1.74
CA ALA A 32 -10.26 17.20 -0.38
C ALA A 32 -9.26 18.36 -0.31
N GLU A 33 -9.30 19.10 0.79
CA GLU A 33 -8.28 20.09 1.11
C GLU A 33 -6.88 19.46 1.06
N GLY A 34 -5.92 20.18 0.50
CA GLY A 34 -4.56 19.67 0.26
C GLY A 34 -4.41 18.71 -0.94
N ASP A 35 -5.45 18.52 -1.77
CA ASP A 35 -5.31 17.81 -3.04
C ASP A 35 -4.63 18.67 -4.11
N GLY A 36 -3.52 18.15 -4.67
CA GLY A 36 -2.89 18.70 -5.87
C GLY A 36 -3.78 18.57 -7.11
N SER A 37 -3.32 19.15 -8.24
CA SER A 37 -4.08 19.12 -9.50
C SER A 37 -4.42 17.69 -9.93
N GLY A 38 -5.68 17.44 -10.26
CA GLY A 38 -6.19 16.13 -10.67
C GLY A 38 -6.42 15.10 -9.55
N GLN A 39 -5.96 15.36 -8.32
CA GLN A 39 -6.19 14.45 -7.20
C GLN A 39 -7.62 14.55 -6.65
N ARG A 40 -8.17 13.40 -6.26
CA ARG A 40 -9.48 13.27 -5.62
C ARG A 40 -9.39 12.31 -4.44
N SER A 41 -8.75 12.72 -3.35
CA SER A 41 -8.50 11.84 -2.20
C SER A 41 -9.75 11.59 -1.35
N GLY A 42 -10.76 12.45 -1.45
CA GLY A 42 -12.06 12.31 -0.81
C GLY A 42 -12.98 11.30 -1.50
N TRP A 43 -13.92 10.76 -0.74
CA TRP A 43 -14.97 9.88 -1.24
C TRP A 43 -16.27 10.05 -0.45
N TYR A 44 -17.40 9.73 -1.10
CA TYR A 44 -18.68 9.55 -0.42
C TYR A 44 -19.54 8.47 -1.09
N VAL A 45 -20.50 7.95 -0.33
CA VAL A 45 -21.65 7.14 -0.78
C VAL A 45 -22.89 7.70 -0.09
N LEU A 46 -23.96 7.94 -0.84
CA LEU A 46 -25.24 8.44 -0.29
C LEU A 46 -26.39 7.62 -0.87
N HIS A 47 -27.20 7.02 -0.02
CA HIS A 47 -28.39 6.25 -0.40
C HIS A 47 -29.63 7.12 -0.32
N ALA A 48 -30.42 7.17 -1.39
CA ALA A 48 -31.76 7.78 -1.37
C ALA A 48 -32.73 6.95 -0.52
N GLY A 49 -33.68 7.64 0.12
CA GLY A 49 -34.73 7.05 0.95
C GLY A 49 -34.96 7.84 2.24
N PRO A 50 -36.04 7.57 2.99
CA PRO A 50 -36.18 8.02 4.37
C PRO A 50 -35.54 6.98 5.33
N PRO A 51 -34.52 7.36 6.13
CA PRO A 51 -33.76 8.59 6.06
C PRO A 51 -32.70 8.51 4.97
N LEU A 52 -32.26 9.68 4.53
CA LEU A 52 -31.09 9.78 3.69
C LEU A 52 -29.89 9.35 4.53
N ALA A 53 -29.10 8.38 4.05
CA ALA A 53 -27.99 7.83 4.82
C ALA A 53 -26.78 7.59 3.92
N GLY A 54 -25.60 7.84 4.45
CA GLY A 54 -24.37 7.76 3.68
C GLY A 54 -23.13 7.66 4.54
N ALA A 55 -21.99 7.58 3.87
CA ALA A 55 -20.68 7.66 4.48
C ALA A 55 -19.76 8.49 3.59
N TYR A 56 -18.78 9.12 4.21
CA TYR A 56 -17.76 9.89 3.51
C TYR A 56 -16.42 9.75 4.21
N GLY A 57 -15.34 10.11 3.51
CA GLY A 57 -14.01 10.07 4.09
C GLY A 57 -12.91 10.55 3.16
N ASN A 58 -11.67 10.47 3.64
CA ASN A 58 -10.46 10.85 2.92
C ASN A 58 -9.42 9.72 3.02
N TRP A 59 -9.01 9.18 1.87
CA TRP A 59 -8.06 8.07 1.81
C TRP A 59 -6.64 8.44 2.27
N LYS A 60 -6.24 9.72 2.18
CA LYS A 60 -4.92 10.17 2.63
C LYS A 60 -4.79 10.20 4.14
N THR A 61 -5.86 10.64 4.82
CA THR A 61 -5.86 10.73 6.29
C THR A 61 -6.39 9.47 6.96
N GLY A 62 -7.07 8.59 6.20
CA GLY A 62 -7.77 7.43 6.73
C GLY A 62 -9.07 7.78 7.47
N ALA A 63 -9.46 9.05 7.51
CA ALA A 63 -10.67 9.50 8.19
C ALA A 63 -11.93 9.04 7.42
N SER A 64 -12.92 8.53 8.15
CA SER A 64 -14.24 8.20 7.61
C SER A 64 -15.33 8.44 8.65
N ALA A 65 -16.49 8.91 8.20
CA ALA A 65 -17.66 9.12 9.04
C ALA A 65 -18.92 8.60 8.36
N GLN A 66 -19.88 8.17 9.19
CA GLN A 66 -21.23 7.86 8.76
C GLN A 66 -22.12 9.07 9.00
N TRP A 67 -23.08 9.29 8.12
CA TRP A 67 -24.06 10.37 8.25
C TRP A 67 -25.46 9.84 7.97
N ARG A 68 -26.42 10.39 8.69
CA ARG A 68 -27.84 10.08 8.54
C ARG A 68 -28.64 11.36 8.74
N ASP A 69 -29.63 11.57 7.89
CA ASP A 69 -30.59 12.66 8.02
C ASP A 69 -31.39 12.50 9.32
N SER A 70 -31.31 13.51 10.19
CA SER A 70 -32.00 13.58 11.47
C SER A 70 -33.51 13.83 11.32
N GLU A 71 -33.95 14.41 10.19
CA GLU A 71 -35.37 14.70 9.91
C GLU A 71 -36.02 13.64 9.00
N GLY A 72 -35.24 12.65 8.56
CA GLY A 72 -35.76 11.50 7.83
C GLY A 72 -36.37 10.49 8.79
N GLY A 73 -37.59 10.02 8.49
CA GLY A 73 -38.24 8.95 9.25
C GLY A 73 -37.35 7.72 9.42
N SER A 74 -37.70 6.84 10.37
CA SER A 74 -36.94 5.61 10.60
C SER A 74 -37.30 4.53 9.59
N LEU A 75 -36.29 3.86 9.04
CA LEU A 75 -36.47 2.60 8.31
C LEU A 75 -37.12 1.58 9.25
N SER A 76 -38.11 0.85 8.74
CA SER A 76 -38.68 -0.29 9.44
C SER A 76 -37.62 -1.38 9.68
N ALA A 77 -37.89 -2.29 10.63
CA ALA A 77 -37.01 -3.42 10.88
C ALA A 77 -36.81 -4.30 9.63
N ALA A 78 -37.84 -4.43 8.79
CA ALA A 78 -37.79 -5.18 7.54
C ALA A 78 -36.86 -4.51 6.51
N GLU A 79 -36.97 -3.20 6.31
CA GLU A 79 -36.11 -2.45 5.38
C GLU A 79 -34.64 -2.45 5.83
N LEU A 80 -34.38 -2.31 7.14
CA LEU A 80 -33.02 -2.43 7.69
C LEU A 80 -32.43 -3.83 7.48
N ALA A 81 -33.25 -4.88 7.65
CA ALA A 81 -32.82 -6.25 7.40
C ALA A 81 -32.46 -6.46 5.92
N GLU A 82 -33.27 -5.92 5.01
CA GLU A 82 -33.02 -6.01 3.56
C GLU A 82 -31.74 -5.28 3.14
N ILE A 83 -31.51 -4.06 3.65
CA ILE A 83 -30.28 -3.29 3.39
C ILE A 83 -29.04 -4.05 3.91
N ARG A 84 -29.11 -4.58 5.14
CA ARG A 84 -28.01 -5.36 5.72
C ARG A 84 -27.71 -6.61 4.89
N GLU A 85 -28.75 -7.30 4.42
CA GLU A 85 -28.56 -8.49 3.60
C GLU A 85 -27.99 -8.16 2.21
N LYS A 86 -28.46 -7.08 1.57
CA LYS A 86 -27.87 -6.57 0.31
C LYS A 86 -26.39 -6.20 0.51
N ALA A 87 -26.05 -5.49 1.58
CA ALA A 87 -24.67 -5.12 1.89
C ALA A 87 -23.78 -6.34 2.13
N ARG A 88 -24.26 -7.34 2.89
CA ARG A 88 -23.56 -8.60 3.10
C ARG A 88 -23.35 -9.37 1.79
N ARG A 89 -24.36 -9.43 0.91
CA ARG A 89 -24.26 -10.06 -0.41
C ARG A 89 -23.24 -9.36 -1.29
N ALA A 90 -23.30 -8.03 -1.39
CA ALA A 90 -22.35 -7.23 -2.16
C ALA A 90 -20.91 -7.40 -1.64
N GLN A 91 -20.73 -7.40 -0.30
CA GLN A 91 -19.44 -7.64 0.32
C GLN A 91 -18.89 -9.03 0.00
N ARG A 92 -19.73 -10.08 0.11
CA ARG A 92 -19.33 -11.45 -0.26
C ARG A 92 -18.95 -11.55 -1.74
N GLN A 93 -19.72 -10.93 -2.63
CA GLN A 93 -19.42 -10.90 -4.06
C GLN A 93 -18.09 -10.20 -4.36
N GLN A 94 -17.86 -9.03 -3.77
CA GLN A 94 -16.62 -8.28 -3.94
C GLN A 94 -15.41 -9.05 -3.38
N GLN A 95 -15.55 -9.69 -2.22
CA GLN A 95 -14.51 -10.53 -1.63
C GLN A 95 -14.19 -11.73 -2.52
N ALA A 96 -15.21 -12.42 -3.03
CA ALA A 96 -15.03 -13.55 -3.94
C ALA A 96 -14.36 -13.13 -5.25
N GLU A 97 -14.74 -11.98 -5.83
CA GLU A 97 -14.11 -11.46 -7.04
C GLU A 97 -12.65 -11.08 -6.80
N CYS A 98 -12.36 -10.41 -5.68
CA CYS A 98 -11.00 -10.06 -5.28
C CYS A 98 -10.14 -11.31 -5.09
N ALA A 99 -10.66 -12.31 -4.37
CA ALA A 99 -9.98 -13.59 -4.16
C ALA A 99 -9.69 -14.30 -5.49
N ARG A 100 -10.66 -14.33 -6.41
CA ARG A 100 -10.49 -14.91 -7.76
C ARG A 100 -9.40 -14.18 -8.55
N ARG A 101 -9.38 -12.85 -8.52
CA ARG A 101 -8.35 -12.04 -9.20
C ARG A 101 -6.96 -12.31 -8.62
N HIS A 102 -6.83 -12.37 -7.30
CA HIS A 102 -5.57 -12.69 -6.64
C HIS A 102 -5.10 -14.12 -6.94
N ALA A 103 -6.01 -15.10 -6.96
CA ALA A 103 -5.68 -16.48 -7.32
C ALA A 103 -5.18 -16.57 -8.77
N ALA A 104 -5.87 -15.93 -9.72
CA ALA A 104 -5.42 -15.89 -11.11
C ALA A 104 -4.05 -15.21 -11.28
N ALA A 105 -3.83 -14.10 -10.59
CA ALA A 105 -2.53 -13.41 -10.60
C ALA A 105 -1.42 -14.26 -9.98
N ARG A 106 -1.72 -15.03 -8.92
CA ARG A 106 -0.76 -15.98 -8.33
C ARG A 106 -0.35 -17.06 -9.31
N GLU A 107 -1.29 -17.66 -10.03
CA GLU A 107 -0.97 -18.68 -11.05
C GLU A 107 -0.12 -18.11 -12.18
N ALA A 108 -0.46 -16.91 -12.67
CA ALA A 108 0.36 -16.20 -13.65
C ALA A 108 1.78 -15.92 -13.12
N ALA A 109 1.89 -15.47 -11.86
CA ALA A 109 3.17 -15.22 -11.22
C ALA A 109 4.02 -16.49 -11.11
N LEU A 110 3.42 -17.62 -10.71
CA LEU A 110 4.09 -18.92 -10.62
C LEU A 110 4.53 -19.45 -11.99
N ALA A 111 3.72 -19.28 -13.02
CA ALA A 111 4.07 -19.66 -14.38
C ALA A 111 5.26 -18.84 -14.90
N GLN A 112 5.19 -17.51 -14.80
CA GLN A 112 6.25 -16.61 -15.22
C GLN A 112 7.54 -16.85 -14.43
N TRP A 113 7.44 -17.04 -13.11
CA TRP A 113 8.61 -17.34 -12.27
C TRP A 113 9.30 -18.63 -12.71
N ARG A 114 8.54 -19.71 -12.96
CA ARG A 114 9.11 -21.02 -13.36
C ARG A 114 9.84 -20.97 -14.70
N GLN A 115 9.32 -20.20 -15.66
CA GLN A 115 9.88 -20.08 -17.00
C GLN A 115 11.03 -19.06 -17.10
N ALA A 116 11.20 -18.21 -16.07
CA ALA A 116 12.23 -17.18 -16.07
C ALA A 116 13.62 -17.75 -15.75
N ASP A 117 14.62 -17.17 -16.40
CA ASP A 117 16.03 -17.48 -16.20
C ASP A 117 16.56 -16.78 -14.93
N ALA A 118 17.76 -17.17 -14.49
CA ALA A 118 18.48 -16.39 -13.50
C ALA A 118 18.75 -14.97 -14.03
N ALA A 119 18.63 -13.97 -13.17
CA ALA A 119 18.93 -12.60 -13.57
C ALA A 119 20.40 -12.44 -13.97
N SER A 120 20.65 -11.79 -15.10
CA SER A 120 22.01 -11.46 -15.53
C SER A 120 22.64 -10.46 -14.55
N ALA A 121 23.87 -10.73 -14.11
CA ALA A 121 24.66 -9.79 -13.32
C ALA A 121 24.93 -8.47 -14.06
N THR A 122 24.87 -8.49 -15.40
CA THR A 122 25.05 -7.30 -16.26
C THR A 122 23.72 -6.62 -16.63
N HIS A 123 22.61 -6.99 -16.00
CA HIS A 123 21.33 -6.31 -16.23
C HIS A 123 21.45 -4.81 -15.92
N GLY A 124 20.99 -3.95 -16.84
CA GLY A 124 21.20 -2.50 -16.78
C GLY A 124 20.83 -1.86 -15.45
N TYR A 125 19.68 -2.25 -14.86
CA TYR A 125 19.27 -1.77 -13.54
C TYR A 125 20.23 -2.16 -12.40
N LEU A 126 20.73 -3.40 -12.39
CA LEU A 126 21.62 -3.89 -11.32
C LEU A 126 22.96 -3.16 -11.38
N VAL A 127 23.52 -3.04 -12.59
CA VAL A 127 24.76 -2.29 -12.84
C VAL A 127 24.60 -0.82 -12.45
N ALA A 128 23.52 -0.17 -12.89
CA ALA A 128 23.25 1.24 -12.57
C ALA A 128 23.05 1.48 -11.07
N LYS A 129 22.54 0.49 -10.33
CA LYS A 129 22.36 0.56 -8.88
C LYS A 129 23.55 0.03 -8.08
N GLY A 130 24.53 -0.60 -8.73
CA GLY A 130 25.71 -1.17 -8.10
C GLY A 130 25.39 -2.30 -7.12
N VAL A 131 24.36 -3.11 -7.38
CA VAL A 131 23.93 -4.21 -6.49
C VAL A 131 23.84 -5.54 -7.23
N ALA A 132 24.07 -6.64 -6.53
CA ALA A 132 23.90 -7.99 -7.06
C ALA A 132 22.42 -8.38 -7.17
N SER A 133 22.15 -9.48 -7.88
CA SER A 133 20.79 -9.94 -8.15
C SER A 133 20.15 -10.70 -6.98
N HIS A 134 20.90 -11.20 -6.01
CA HIS A 134 20.38 -11.87 -4.80
C HIS A 134 19.22 -12.85 -5.05
N GLY A 135 19.27 -13.65 -6.12
CA GLY A 135 18.23 -14.64 -6.43
C GLY A 135 17.04 -14.12 -7.25
N LEU A 136 17.11 -12.89 -7.78
CA LEU A 136 16.18 -12.41 -8.80
C LEU A 136 16.23 -13.29 -10.05
N ARG A 137 15.09 -13.35 -10.74
CA ARG A 137 14.98 -13.96 -12.07
C ARG A 137 14.80 -12.90 -13.14
N GLN A 138 14.94 -13.27 -14.40
CA GLN A 138 14.76 -12.37 -15.53
C GLN A 138 13.93 -13.04 -16.63
N SER A 139 13.07 -12.25 -17.26
CA SER A 139 12.28 -12.70 -18.41
C SER A 139 12.05 -11.51 -19.34
N HIS A 140 12.26 -11.70 -20.65
CA HIS A 140 12.08 -10.66 -21.67
C HIS A 140 12.77 -9.33 -21.33
N GLY A 141 14.01 -9.39 -20.82
CA GLY A 141 14.77 -8.18 -20.46
C GLY A 141 14.33 -7.46 -19.18
N HIS A 142 13.36 -8.02 -18.42
CA HIS A 142 12.91 -7.47 -17.15
C HIS A 142 13.34 -8.37 -15.99
N LEU A 143 13.86 -7.78 -14.93
CA LEU A 143 14.02 -8.47 -13.65
C LEU A 143 12.65 -8.77 -13.04
N LEU A 144 12.54 -9.91 -12.39
CA LEU A 144 11.37 -10.35 -11.64
C LEU A 144 11.73 -10.42 -10.16
N VAL A 145 11.10 -9.56 -9.36
CA VAL A 145 11.21 -9.55 -7.90
C VAL A 145 9.96 -10.25 -7.32
N PRO A 146 10.09 -11.44 -6.71
CA PRO A 146 8.93 -12.19 -6.24
C PRO A 146 8.37 -11.57 -4.95
N MET A 147 7.05 -11.47 -4.85
CA MET A 147 6.35 -11.03 -3.65
C MET A 147 5.77 -12.25 -2.92
N ARG A 148 6.29 -12.53 -1.72
CA ARG A 148 5.94 -13.72 -0.93
C ARG A 148 5.31 -13.37 0.40
N ASP A 149 4.48 -14.27 0.90
CA ASP A 149 3.96 -14.20 2.28
C ASP A 149 4.99 -14.69 3.30
N ALA A 150 4.63 -14.69 4.58
CA ALA A 150 5.50 -15.12 5.68
C ALA A 150 5.92 -16.59 5.56
N GLU A 151 5.07 -17.42 4.96
CA GLU A 151 5.26 -18.84 4.68
C GLU A 151 6.13 -19.09 3.44
N GLY A 152 6.39 -18.05 2.64
CA GLY A 152 7.22 -18.11 1.44
C GLY A 152 6.47 -18.44 0.16
N HIS A 153 5.14 -18.52 0.17
CA HIS A 153 4.34 -18.71 -1.04
C HIS A 153 4.41 -17.47 -1.94
N LEU A 154 4.66 -17.69 -3.23
CA LEU A 154 4.56 -16.63 -4.23
C LEU A 154 3.11 -16.26 -4.47
N TRP A 155 2.80 -14.97 -4.40
CA TRP A 155 1.46 -14.43 -4.64
C TRP A 155 1.42 -13.39 -5.77
N SER A 156 2.53 -12.68 -5.99
CA SER A 156 2.65 -11.63 -7.01
C SER A 156 4.13 -11.38 -7.33
N MET A 157 4.41 -10.41 -8.20
CA MET A 157 5.77 -9.96 -8.50
C MET A 157 5.80 -8.48 -8.87
N GLN A 158 6.98 -7.88 -8.70
CA GLN A 158 7.34 -6.62 -9.32
C GLN A 158 8.32 -6.89 -10.47
N THR A 159 8.08 -6.32 -11.64
CA THR A 159 9.01 -6.32 -12.76
C THR A 159 9.83 -5.04 -12.75
N ILE A 160 11.13 -5.12 -13.06
CA ILE A 160 12.01 -3.96 -13.20
C ILE A 160 12.67 -4.02 -14.58
N ALA A 161 12.45 -3.01 -15.41
CA ALA A 161 13.09 -2.88 -16.72
C ALA A 161 14.54 -2.38 -16.59
N ALA A 162 15.31 -2.44 -17.68
CA ALA A 162 16.72 -2.01 -17.70
C ALA A 162 16.91 -0.52 -17.34
N ASP A 163 15.94 0.34 -17.65
CA ASP A 163 15.91 1.77 -17.30
C ASP A 163 15.50 2.04 -15.84
N GLY A 164 15.14 0.99 -15.09
CA GLY A 164 14.65 1.07 -13.72
C GLY A 164 13.15 1.30 -13.57
N SER A 165 12.38 1.36 -14.67
CA SER A 165 10.93 1.41 -14.63
C SER A 165 10.35 0.17 -13.96
N LYS A 166 9.54 0.36 -12.91
CA LYS A 166 8.97 -0.72 -12.09
C LYS A 166 7.48 -0.87 -12.34
N ARG A 167 6.98 -2.11 -12.40
CA ARG A 167 5.54 -2.40 -12.50
C ARG A 167 5.18 -3.59 -11.62
N PHE A 168 3.97 -3.59 -11.08
CA PHE A 168 3.42 -4.73 -10.35
C PHE A 168 2.56 -5.59 -11.27
N LEU A 169 2.51 -6.89 -11.00
CA LEU A 169 1.59 -7.80 -11.69
C LEU A 169 0.14 -7.36 -11.45
N ALA A 170 -0.60 -7.13 -12.53
CA ALA A 170 -1.98 -6.67 -12.46
C ALA A 170 -2.87 -7.69 -11.72
N GLY A 171 -3.67 -7.21 -10.76
CA GLY A 171 -4.53 -8.06 -9.94
C GLY A 171 -3.79 -8.87 -8.87
N GLY A 172 -2.46 -8.76 -8.77
CA GLY A 172 -1.67 -9.40 -7.72
C GLY A 172 -1.95 -8.82 -6.33
N ARG A 173 -1.90 -9.68 -5.31
CA ARG A 173 -1.86 -9.23 -3.91
C ARG A 173 -0.52 -8.51 -3.68
N LYS A 174 -0.52 -7.48 -2.82
CA LYS A 174 0.69 -6.72 -2.46
C LYS A 174 0.87 -6.58 -0.96
N ARG A 175 -0.21 -6.22 -0.25
CA ARG A 175 -0.19 -5.90 1.17
C ARG A 175 0.39 -7.06 2.00
N GLY A 176 1.41 -6.74 2.79
CA GLY A 176 2.13 -7.67 3.69
C GLY A 176 3.10 -8.61 2.97
N LEU A 177 3.15 -8.60 1.63
CA LEU A 177 4.11 -9.42 0.90
C LEU A 177 5.46 -8.71 0.78
N TYR A 178 6.54 -9.49 0.86
CA TYR A 178 7.90 -8.99 0.81
C TYR A 178 8.80 -9.87 -0.06
N TYR A 179 9.98 -9.35 -0.38
CA TYR A 179 11.11 -10.15 -0.87
C TYR A 179 12.22 -10.16 0.16
N ALA A 180 12.68 -11.34 0.60
CA ALA A 180 13.80 -11.46 1.52
C ALA A 180 15.12 -11.64 0.74
N ILE A 181 16.09 -10.79 1.06
CA ILE A 181 17.50 -10.92 0.71
C ILE A 181 18.23 -11.39 1.96
N GLY A 182 19.05 -12.44 1.83
CA GLY A 182 19.54 -13.20 2.99
C GLY A 182 18.49 -14.16 3.55
N ARG A 183 18.94 -15.33 4.03
CA ARG A 183 18.09 -16.38 4.61
C ARG A 183 18.61 -16.89 5.95
N GLU A 184 19.68 -16.29 6.43
CA GLU A 184 20.33 -16.62 7.68
C GLU A 184 19.41 -16.28 8.86
N VAL A 185 19.44 -17.10 9.91
CA VAL A 185 18.82 -16.74 11.18
C VAL A 185 19.62 -15.58 11.76
N SER A 186 18.94 -14.50 12.11
CA SER A 186 19.56 -13.27 12.58
C SER A 186 18.74 -12.65 13.68
N GLU A 187 19.42 -12.07 14.67
CA GLU A 187 18.81 -11.23 15.71
C GLU A 187 18.38 -9.87 15.16
N VAL A 188 18.81 -9.51 13.94
CA VAL A 188 18.48 -8.25 13.27
C VAL A 188 17.82 -8.54 11.92
N VAL A 189 16.69 -7.89 11.65
CA VAL A 189 16.00 -7.93 10.36
C VAL A 189 15.79 -6.51 9.87
N CYS A 190 16.36 -6.20 8.71
CA CYS A 190 16.19 -4.90 8.08
C CYS A 190 14.98 -4.92 7.13
N ILE A 191 14.33 -3.77 6.96
CA ILE A 191 13.24 -3.58 6.01
C ILE A 191 13.50 -2.29 5.25
N ALA A 192 13.55 -2.37 3.93
CA ALA A 192 13.69 -1.22 3.06
C ALA A 192 12.54 -1.14 2.05
N GLU A 193 12.26 0.06 1.54
CA GLU A 193 11.20 0.25 0.55
C GLU A 193 11.53 -0.43 -0.78
N GLY A 194 12.69 -0.11 -1.37
CA GLY A 194 13.09 -0.58 -2.68
C GLY A 194 14.08 -1.76 -2.66
N TYR A 195 14.10 -2.52 -3.75
CA TYR A 195 15.05 -3.62 -3.93
C TYR A 195 16.51 -3.17 -3.84
N ALA A 196 16.88 -2.08 -4.51
CA ALA A 196 18.27 -1.62 -4.52
C ALA A 196 18.75 -1.25 -3.12
N THR A 197 17.98 -0.46 -2.38
CA THR A 197 18.27 -0.11 -0.99
C THR A 197 18.41 -1.37 -0.13
N ALA A 198 17.48 -2.32 -0.24
CA ALA A 198 17.54 -3.58 0.50
C ALA A 198 18.80 -4.40 0.18
N ALA A 199 19.16 -4.51 -1.09
CA ALA A 199 20.34 -5.22 -1.55
C ALA A 199 21.62 -4.56 -1.02
N SER A 200 21.73 -3.23 -1.11
CA SER A 200 22.88 -2.49 -0.58
C SER A 200 23.04 -2.67 0.94
N ILE A 201 21.94 -2.68 1.70
CA ILE A 201 21.98 -2.93 3.15
C ILE A 201 22.51 -4.34 3.44
N TYR A 202 21.98 -5.35 2.75
CA TYR A 202 22.45 -6.73 2.93
C TYR A 202 23.92 -6.89 2.53
N GLU A 203 24.34 -6.32 1.41
CA GLU A 203 25.74 -6.37 0.96
C GLU A 203 26.71 -5.69 1.93
N ALA A 204 26.28 -4.59 2.56
CA ALA A 204 27.12 -3.83 3.50
C ALA A 204 27.16 -4.44 4.92
N THR A 205 26.08 -5.12 5.34
CA THR A 205 25.90 -5.53 6.76
C THR A 205 25.82 -7.03 6.97
N GLY A 206 25.44 -7.79 5.94
CA GLY A 206 25.08 -9.20 6.04
C GLY A 206 23.72 -9.47 6.71
N TYR A 207 22.99 -8.45 7.19
CA TYR A 207 21.71 -8.66 7.86
C TYR A 207 20.58 -8.96 6.88
N PRO A 208 19.78 -10.02 7.10
CA PRO A 208 18.61 -10.33 6.29
C PRO A 208 17.72 -9.10 6.11
N THR A 209 17.44 -8.74 4.86
CA THR A 209 16.74 -7.51 4.51
C THR A 209 15.52 -7.80 3.66
N ALA A 210 14.37 -7.27 4.08
CA ALA A 210 13.12 -7.40 3.36
C ALA A 210 12.81 -6.16 2.50
N VAL A 211 12.41 -6.41 1.25
CA VAL A 211 11.88 -5.40 0.34
C VAL A 211 10.38 -5.25 0.57
N ALA A 212 9.94 -4.05 0.94
CA ALA A 212 8.53 -3.72 1.14
C ALA A 212 7.82 -3.24 -0.15
N PHE A 213 8.56 -2.91 -1.20
CA PHE A 213 8.11 -2.48 -2.53
C PHE A 213 7.54 -1.05 -2.64
N ASP A 214 6.93 -0.52 -1.59
CA ASP A 214 6.48 0.87 -1.48
C ASP A 214 6.21 1.26 -0.03
N ALA A 215 6.18 2.57 0.22
CA ALA A 215 5.98 3.13 1.55
C ALA A 215 4.68 2.70 2.23
N GLY A 216 3.60 2.46 1.46
CA GLY A 216 2.32 2.00 1.98
C GLY A 216 2.31 0.55 2.44
N ASN A 217 3.35 -0.21 2.12
CA ASN A 217 3.51 -1.61 2.47
C ASN A 217 4.57 -1.86 3.56
N LEU A 218 5.32 -0.83 3.98
CA LEU A 218 6.31 -0.92 5.06
C LEU A 218 5.71 -1.45 6.37
N GLU A 219 4.64 -0.82 6.88
CA GLU A 219 4.00 -1.27 8.13
C GLU A 219 3.41 -2.69 8.01
N PRO A 220 2.61 -3.03 6.98
CA PRO A 220 2.17 -4.41 6.79
C PRO A 220 3.30 -5.43 6.81
N VAL A 221 4.39 -5.19 6.09
CA VAL A 221 5.55 -6.09 6.06
C VAL A 221 6.26 -6.17 7.41
N ALA A 222 6.42 -5.03 8.10
CA ALA A 222 7.01 -5.00 9.43
C ALA A 222 6.21 -5.84 10.43
N ARG A 223 4.87 -5.82 10.35
CA ARG A 223 4.00 -6.65 11.20
C ARG A 223 4.15 -8.13 10.89
N GLU A 224 4.17 -8.52 9.62
CA GLU A 224 4.40 -9.91 9.22
C GLU A 224 5.75 -10.42 9.73
N LEU A 225 6.80 -9.61 9.62
CA LEU A 225 8.14 -9.96 10.10
C LEU A 225 8.25 -9.99 11.63
N ARG A 226 7.57 -9.10 12.35
CA ARG A 226 7.50 -9.17 13.82
C ARG A 226 6.79 -10.44 14.29
N ASN A 227 5.71 -10.84 13.62
CA ASN A 227 5.02 -12.09 13.96
C ASN A 227 5.91 -13.30 13.71
N LYS A 228 6.70 -13.27 12.61
CA LYS A 228 7.60 -14.36 12.23
C LYS A 228 8.87 -14.41 13.08
N PHE A 229 9.39 -13.26 13.50
CA PHE A 229 10.60 -13.11 14.29
C PHE A 229 10.33 -12.20 15.51
N PRO A 230 9.64 -12.72 16.55
CA PRO A 230 9.20 -11.93 17.69
C PRO A 230 10.33 -11.22 18.42
N ASP A 231 11.49 -11.88 18.52
CA ASP A 231 12.63 -11.40 19.31
C ASP A 231 13.65 -10.61 18.49
N ALA A 232 13.53 -10.60 17.16
CA ALA A 232 14.47 -9.87 16.32
C ALA A 232 14.32 -8.35 16.48
N LEU A 233 15.44 -7.64 16.43
CA LEU A 233 15.47 -6.20 16.23
C LEU A 233 15.07 -5.90 14.79
N ILE A 234 13.90 -5.28 14.63
CA ILE A 234 13.41 -4.84 13.32
C ILE A 234 13.90 -3.42 13.05
N VAL A 235 14.65 -3.26 11.96
CA VAL A 235 15.23 -1.98 11.54
C VAL A 235 14.57 -1.52 10.24
N LEU A 236 13.83 -0.42 10.28
CA LEU A 236 13.24 0.23 9.11
C LEU A 236 14.27 1.18 8.51
N CYS A 237 14.80 0.83 7.35
CA CYS A 237 15.79 1.62 6.64
C CYS A 237 15.08 2.60 5.70
N ALA A 238 15.09 3.87 6.05
CA ALA A 238 14.47 4.93 5.27
C ALA A 238 15.42 5.43 4.16
N ASP A 239 14.88 5.68 2.97
CA ASP A 239 15.57 6.47 1.96
C ASP A 239 15.59 7.95 2.41
N ASP A 240 16.72 8.64 2.23
CA ASP A 240 16.79 10.10 2.48
C ASP A 240 16.31 10.86 1.23
N ASP A 241 14.98 11.00 1.10
CA ASP A 241 14.34 11.82 0.06
C ASP A 241 14.52 13.34 0.30
N ALA A 242 15.76 13.81 0.43
CA ALA A 242 16.09 15.20 0.75
C ALA A 242 15.46 16.21 -0.24
N ALA A 243 15.45 15.90 -1.54
CA ALA A 243 14.82 16.73 -2.56
C ALA A 243 13.29 16.86 -2.36
N THR A 244 12.62 15.79 -1.93
CA THR A 244 11.17 15.82 -1.63
C THR A 244 10.90 16.58 -0.33
N ALA A 245 11.78 16.43 0.66
CA ALA A 245 11.71 17.16 1.91
C ALA A 245 11.86 18.68 1.69
N LEU A 246 12.76 19.10 0.81
CA LEU A 246 12.95 20.51 0.45
C LEU A 246 11.68 21.11 -0.19
N CYS A 247 11.01 20.36 -1.07
CA CYS A 247 9.80 20.84 -1.73
C CYS A 247 8.53 20.77 -0.87
N ARG A 248 8.44 19.85 0.09
CA ARG A 248 7.20 19.55 0.83
C ARG A 248 7.26 19.80 2.34
N GLY A 249 8.44 20.13 2.88
CA GLY A 249 8.68 20.28 4.31
C GLY A 249 8.67 18.97 5.11
N ILE A 250 8.48 17.82 4.46
CA ILE A 250 8.39 16.49 5.08
C ILE A 250 9.15 15.50 4.20
N ASN A 251 10.04 14.69 4.79
CA ASN A 251 10.60 13.50 4.14
C ASN A 251 9.58 12.35 4.26
N PRO A 252 8.90 11.94 3.17
CA PRO A 252 7.87 10.92 3.26
C PRO A 252 8.45 9.54 3.59
N GLY A 253 9.61 9.19 3.03
CA GLY A 253 10.31 7.93 3.31
C GLY A 253 10.57 7.74 4.80
N LEU A 254 11.11 8.78 5.44
CA LEU A 254 11.34 8.80 6.89
C LEU A 254 10.04 8.70 7.69
N ALA A 255 9.03 9.51 7.36
CA ALA A 255 7.76 9.49 8.09
C ALA A 255 7.08 8.11 8.00
N ASN A 256 7.12 7.45 6.83
CA ASN A 256 6.56 6.11 6.65
C ASN A 256 7.36 5.06 7.44
N ALA A 257 8.69 5.13 7.42
CA ALA A 257 9.56 4.25 8.19
C ALA A 257 9.33 4.39 9.70
N GLN A 258 9.19 5.62 10.21
CA GLN A 258 8.90 5.89 11.62
C GLN A 258 7.56 5.30 12.06
N ARG A 259 6.50 5.47 11.26
CA ARG A 259 5.20 4.86 11.58
C ARG A 259 5.28 3.34 11.60
N ALA A 260 5.95 2.74 10.61
CA ALA A 260 6.12 1.29 10.54
C ALA A 260 6.94 0.75 11.72
N ALA A 261 8.03 1.41 12.10
CA ALA A 261 8.85 1.05 13.25
C ALA A 261 8.05 1.13 14.56
N HIS A 262 7.33 2.24 14.78
CA HIS A 262 6.50 2.42 15.96
C HIS A 262 5.44 1.33 16.10
N ALA A 263 4.80 0.94 14.99
CA ALA A 263 3.77 -0.09 14.94
C ALA A 263 4.22 -1.49 15.41
N VAL A 264 5.54 -1.76 15.45
CA VAL A 264 6.11 -3.08 15.76
C VAL A 264 7.23 -3.04 16.81
N GLY A 265 7.42 -1.89 17.49
CA GLY A 265 8.55 -1.71 18.42
C GLY A 265 9.92 -1.89 17.74
N GLY A 266 10.04 -1.46 16.48
CA GLY A 266 11.29 -1.44 15.73
C GLY A 266 12.03 -0.10 15.86
N VAL A 267 13.16 0.01 15.18
CA VAL A 267 13.96 1.24 15.09
C VAL A 267 14.06 1.72 13.64
N VAL A 268 14.43 2.98 13.43
CA VAL A 268 14.67 3.53 12.09
C VAL A 268 16.15 3.78 11.88
N ALA A 269 16.66 3.39 10.73
CA ALA A 269 17.98 3.76 10.25
C ALA A 269 17.85 4.71 9.06
N LEU A 270 18.64 5.78 9.07
CA LEU A 270 18.77 6.76 8.00
C LEU A 270 20.24 6.81 7.59
N PRO A 271 20.55 6.91 6.29
CA PRO A 271 21.92 7.15 5.87
C PRO A 271 22.39 8.53 6.39
N PRO A 272 23.69 8.68 6.74
CA PRO A 272 24.24 9.96 7.11
C PRO A 272 24.18 10.92 5.91
N ARG A 273 23.88 12.21 6.16
CA ARG A 273 23.99 13.24 5.13
C ARG A 273 25.46 13.51 4.83
N SER A 274 25.83 13.46 3.54
CA SER A 274 27.15 13.90 3.14
C SER A 274 27.25 15.42 3.26
N PRO A 275 28.31 15.98 3.83
CA PRO A 275 28.54 17.44 3.85
C PRO A 275 28.53 18.06 2.45
N ASP A 276 28.89 17.27 1.42
CA ASP A 276 29.02 17.72 0.03
C ASP A 276 27.70 17.67 -0.77
N HIS A 277 26.66 17.07 -0.20
CA HIS A 277 25.31 16.99 -0.78
C HIS A 277 24.27 17.28 0.32
N PRO A 278 24.06 18.56 0.66
CA PRO A 278 23.13 18.98 1.71
C PRO A 278 21.66 18.70 1.42
#